data_AF-A0A1V5RWD6-F1
#
_entry.id   AF-A0A1V5RWD6-F1
#
_cell.length_a   1.000
_cell.length_b   1.000
_cell.length_c   1.000
_cell.angle_alpha   90.00
_cell.angle_beta   90.00
_cell.angle_gamma   90.00
#
_symmetry.space_group_name_H-M   'P 1'
#
loop_
_entity.id
_entity.type
_entity.pdbx_description
1 polymer ?
#
loop_
_entity_poly.entity_id
_entity_poly.type
_entity_poly.pdbx_seq_one_letter_code
_entity_poly.pdbx_strand_id
1 'polypeptide(L)'
;MNEKGLVANMLWLIESKYPKFNKEGDTKGMSISMWAQYVLDNFATVAEAVNELGKESFVIVSDYIPGTNKFTTLHLSISDATGDNAIFEYIEGKLVIHHNPSYVVLTNDPPYEQQLAIAKYWENIPGKNFLPGSVTPADRFVRASFFINSIPQTDDTRIAVAGVFSVIRNVSVPYGFKIEGFPNLSTTRWRCVADQKELVYYFETALTPNTFWVDLKKIDFSEKAGVRKLDLSGNKTYAGEVSAEFRKSKPLQFLGL
;
A
#
# COMPACT_ATOMS: atom_id res chain seq x y z
N MET A 1 8.89 -1.02 -1.14
CA MET A 1 9.61 -0.69 -2.37
C MET A 1 10.85 -1.58 -2.44
N ASN A 2 11.21 -2.07 -3.63
CA ASN A 2 12.48 -2.80 -3.84
C ASN A 2 13.50 -1.93 -4.61
N GLU A 3 14.70 -2.47 -4.83
CA GLU A 3 15.80 -1.79 -5.53
C GLU A 3 15.55 -1.52 -7.03
N LYS A 4 14.45 -2.04 -7.61
CA LYS A 4 14.03 -1.77 -8.99
C LYS A 4 12.93 -0.73 -9.09
N GLY A 5 12.48 -0.19 -7.95
CA GLY A 5 11.43 0.81 -7.90
C GLY A 5 10.01 0.24 -7.89
N LEU A 6 9.84 -1.09 -7.79
CA LEU A 6 8.53 -1.69 -7.55
C LEU A 6 8.06 -1.37 -6.13
N VAL A 7 6.85 -0.88 -5.99
CA VAL A 7 6.18 -0.61 -4.71
C VAL A 7 5.03 -1.60 -4.55
N ALA A 8 4.85 -2.10 -3.33
CA ALA A 8 3.75 -2.98 -2.96
C ALA A 8 3.08 -2.46 -1.69
N ASN A 9 1.75 -2.41 -1.68
CA ASN A 9 0.96 -1.93 -0.55
C ASN A 9 -0.14 -2.96 -0.23
N MET A 10 -0.26 -3.30 1.05
CA MET A 10 -1.34 -4.16 1.56
C MET A 10 -2.39 -3.29 2.24
N LEU A 11 -3.59 -3.24 1.66
CA LEU A 11 -4.71 -2.47 2.19
C LEU A 11 -5.81 -3.44 2.64
N TRP A 12 -6.56 -3.06 3.66
CA TRP A 12 -7.74 -3.82 4.09
C TRP A 12 -8.77 -3.89 2.96
N LEU A 13 -9.56 -4.96 2.91
CA LEU A 13 -10.75 -5.06 2.05
C LEU A 13 -11.71 -6.07 2.68
N ILE A 14 -12.85 -5.61 3.20
CA ILE A 14 -13.79 -6.42 3.98
C ILE A 14 -14.36 -7.57 3.15
N GLU A 15 -14.60 -7.33 1.87
CA GLU A 15 -15.20 -8.31 0.97
C GLU A 15 -14.23 -9.40 0.48
N SER A 16 -12.96 -9.35 0.90
CA SER A 16 -11.98 -10.37 0.52
C SER A 16 -12.38 -11.75 1.04
N LYS A 17 -12.43 -12.73 0.13
CA LYS A 17 -12.63 -14.15 0.42
C LYS A 17 -11.57 -14.94 -0.32
N TYR A 18 -10.68 -15.59 0.42
CA TYR A 18 -9.58 -16.38 -0.14
C TYR A 18 -10.01 -17.80 -0.50
N PRO A 19 -9.30 -18.48 -1.42
CA PRO A 19 -9.48 -19.90 -1.66
C PRO A 19 -9.30 -20.71 -0.37
N LYS A 20 -10.01 -21.84 -0.27
CA LYS A 20 -9.77 -22.79 0.83
C LYS A 20 -8.37 -23.40 0.69
N PHE A 21 -7.62 -23.41 1.78
CA PHE A 21 -6.31 -24.05 1.84
C PHE A 21 -6.38 -25.34 2.66
N ASN A 22 -5.86 -26.44 2.10
CA ASN A 22 -5.70 -27.71 2.79
C ASN A 22 -4.20 -28.00 2.97
N LYS A 23 -3.73 -28.05 4.22
CA LYS A 23 -2.33 -28.34 4.57
C LYS A 23 -1.86 -29.72 4.12
N GLU A 24 -2.78 -30.67 3.97
CA GLU A 24 -2.51 -32.04 3.51
C GLU A 24 -2.68 -32.20 1.99
N GLY A 25 -3.10 -31.13 1.29
CA GLY A 25 -3.26 -31.14 -0.17
C GLY A 25 -1.98 -30.77 -0.91
N ASP A 26 -2.05 -30.82 -2.24
CA ASP A 26 -0.91 -30.52 -3.13
C ASP A 26 -0.75 -29.01 -3.45
N THR A 27 -1.75 -28.19 -3.11
CA THR A 27 -1.73 -26.75 -3.37
C THR A 27 -0.76 -26.05 -2.42
N LYS A 28 0.17 -25.27 -2.96
CA LYS A 28 1.08 -24.44 -2.15
C LYS A 28 0.31 -23.29 -1.50
N GLY A 29 0.61 -23.01 -0.23
CA GLY A 29 0.05 -21.88 0.50
C GLY A 29 1.09 -20.80 0.74
N MET A 30 0.70 -19.53 0.58
CA MET A 30 1.49 -18.37 0.95
C MET A 30 0.77 -17.61 2.06
N SER A 31 1.42 -17.42 3.21
CA SER A 31 0.85 -16.60 4.26
C SER A 31 0.62 -15.18 3.75
N ILE A 32 -0.56 -14.63 4.03
CA ILE A 32 -0.92 -13.26 3.67
C ILE A 32 0.06 -12.23 4.22
N SER A 33 0.70 -12.52 5.36
CA SER A 33 1.69 -11.62 5.97
C SER A 33 2.98 -11.50 5.15
N MET A 34 3.28 -12.49 4.29
CA MET A 34 4.45 -12.51 3.40
C MET A 34 4.16 -11.99 2.00
N TRP A 35 2.90 -11.82 1.62
CA TRP A 35 2.50 -11.63 0.22
C TRP A 35 3.20 -10.44 -0.45
N ALA A 36 3.18 -9.26 0.18
CA ALA A 36 3.90 -8.09 -0.35
C ALA A 36 5.42 -8.28 -0.36
N GLN A 37 6.00 -8.99 0.62
CA GLN A 37 7.44 -9.27 0.66
C GLN A 37 7.83 -10.18 -0.50
N TYR A 38 7.07 -11.26 -0.74
CA TYR A 38 7.28 -12.16 -1.88
C TYR A 38 7.30 -11.38 -3.20
N VAL A 39 6.36 -10.46 -3.39
CA VAL A 39 6.29 -9.65 -4.60
C VAL A 39 7.51 -8.74 -4.74
N LEU A 40 7.91 -8.05 -3.66
CA LEU A 40 9.07 -7.16 -3.67
C LEU A 40 10.40 -7.92 -3.86
N ASP A 41 10.49 -9.16 -3.39
CA ASP A 41 11.70 -9.99 -3.49
C ASP A 41 11.89 -10.58 -4.89
N ASN A 42 10.80 -10.85 -5.63
CA ASN A 42 10.86 -11.66 -6.86
C ASN A 42 10.65 -10.88 -8.17
N PHE A 43 10.08 -9.67 -8.13
CA PHE A 43 9.70 -8.97 -9.37
C PHE A 43 10.30 -7.56 -9.44
N ALA A 44 10.72 -7.16 -10.63
CA ALA A 44 11.17 -5.80 -10.91
C ALA A 44 10.05 -4.90 -11.41
N THR A 45 9.05 -5.46 -12.10
CA THR A 45 7.97 -4.72 -12.76
C THR A 45 6.59 -5.25 -12.40
N VAL A 46 5.56 -4.40 -12.59
CA VAL A 46 4.16 -4.78 -12.41
C VAL A 46 3.79 -5.91 -13.38
N ALA A 47 4.21 -5.81 -14.63
CA ALA A 47 3.92 -6.83 -15.65
C ALA A 47 4.47 -8.22 -15.27
N GLU A 48 5.69 -8.30 -14.72
CA GLU A 48 6.24 -9.56 -14.21
C GLU A 48 5.39 -10.16 -13.08
N ALA A 49 5.03 -9.33 -12.09
CA ALA A 49 4.22 -9.76 -10.97
C ALA A 49 2.82 -10.21 -11.40
N VAL A 50 2.15 -9.48 -12.30
CA VAL A 50 0.85 -9.85 -12.87
C VAL A 50 0.93 -11.20 -13.58
N ASN A 51 1.94 -11.39 -14.44
CA ASN A 51 2.12 -12.63 -15.19
C ASN A 51 2.38 -13.84 -14.28
N GLU A 52 3.13 -13.68 -13.19
CA GLU A 52 3.42 -14.80 -12.28
C GLU A 52 2.24 -15.09 -11.35
N LEU A 53 1.66 -14.06 -10.72
CA LEU A 53 0.53 -14.23 -9.79
C LEU A 53 -0.73 -14.73 -10.51
N GLY A 54 -0.94 -14.34 -11.77
CA GLY A 54 -2.04 -14.82 -12.60
C GLY A 54 -1.99 -16.32 -12.94
N LYS A 55 -0.86 -17.00 -12.69
CA LYS A 55 -0.77 -18.46 -12.81
C LYS A 55 -1.41 -19.19 -11.64
N GLU A 56 -1.70 -18.49 -10.54
CA GLU A 56 -2.28 -19.04 -9.31
C GLU A 56 -1.51 -20.28 -8.80
N SER A 57 -0.17 -20.26 -8.88
CA SER A 57 0.71 -21.38 -8.49
C SER A 57 0.73 -21.66 -6.98
N PHE A 58 0.14 -20.76 -6.19
CA PHE A 58 -0.14 -20.86 -4.76
C PHE A 58 -1.44 -20.13 -4.43
N VAL A 59 -2.01 -20.43 -3.26
CA VAL A 59 -3.14 -19.69 -2.70
C VAL A 59 -2.69 -18.81 -1.54
N ILE A 60 -3.31 -17.65 -1.39
CA ILE A 60 -3.13 -16.82 -0.19
C ILE A 60 -3.85 -17.45 0.99
N VAL A 61 -3.11 -17.64 2.08
CA VAL A 61 -3.58 -18.22 3.33
C VAL A 61 -3.64 -17.12 4.38
N SER A 62 -4.84 -16.84 4.86
CA SER A 62 -5.09 -15.80 5.86
C SER A 62 -5.59 -16.40 7.18
N ASP A 63 -5.44 -15.64 8.26
CA ASP A 63 -5.87 -16.02 9.60
C ASP A 63 -6.28 -14.78 10.42
N TYR A 64 -6.78 -15.02 11.63
CA TYR A 64 -7.10 -14.01 12.62
C TYR A 64 -5.85 -13.32 13.16
N ILE A 65 -5.93 -12.01 13.38
CA ILE A 65 -4.86 -11.27 14.06
C ILE A 65 -4.70 -11.83 15.48
N PRO A 66 -3.49 -12.24 15.91
CA PRO A 66 -3.26 -12.80 17.24
C PRO A 66 -3.81 -11.92 18.36
N GLY A 67 -4.56 -12.52 19.28
CA GLY A 67 -5.18 -11.81 20.41
C GLY A 67 -6.44 -11.02 20.06
N THR A 68 -7.00 -11.19 18.86
CA THR A 68 -8.24 -10.53 18.43
C THR A 68 -9.20 -11.52 17.76
N ASN A 69 -10.45 -11.10 17.54
CA ASN A 69 -11.43 -11.81 16.72
C ASN A 69 -11.50 -11.28 15.28
N LYS A 70 -10.51 -10.49 14.83
CA LYS A 70 -10.50 -9.87 13.51
C LYS A 70 -9.78 -10.77 12.50
N PHE A 71 -10.54 -11.35 11.57
CA PHE A 71 -9.97 -12.07 10.44
C PHE A 71 -9.28 -11.10 9.48
N THR A 72 -8.11 -11.48 8.97
CA THR A 72 -7.30 -10.58 8.12
C THR A 72 -7.80 -10.63 6.68
N THR A 73 -8.36 -9.52 6.19
CA THR A 73 -8.87 -9.39 4.82
C THR A 73 -8.21 -8.20 4.15
N LEU A 74 -7.35 -8.48 3.19
CA LEU A 74 -6.51 -7.51 2.47
C LEU A 74 -6.54 -7.75 0.97
N HIS A 75 -6.38 -6.68 0.20
CA HIS A 75 -5.93 -6.72 -1.19
C HIS A 75 -4.50 -6.17 -1.31
N LEU A 76 -3.85 -6.51 -2.42
CA LEU A 76 -2.52 -6.03 -2.76
C LEU A 76 -2.62 -5.02 -3.90
N SER A 77 -1.96 -3.87 -3.78
CA SER A 77 -1.66 -3.02 -4.92
C SER A 77 -0.17 -2.91 -5.16
N ILE A 78 0.21 -2.83 -6.43
CA ILE A 78 1.57 -2.61 -6.86
C ILE A 78 1.65 -1.51 -7.92
N SER A 79 2.77 -0.80 -7.92
CA SER A 79 3.15 0.15 -8.95
C SER A 79 4.64 0.02 -9.24
N ASP A 80 5.11 0.42 -10.42
CA ASP A 80 6.55 0.45 -10.73
C ASP A 80 7.03 1.79 -11.29
N ALA A 81 8.35 1.88 -11.53
CA ALA A 81 9.02 3.08 -12.02
C ALA A 81 8.62 3.48 -13.46
N THR A 82 7.94 2.61 -14.21
CA THR A 82 7.40 2.94 -15.54
C THR A 82 6.04 3.66 -15.45
N GLY A 83 5.42 3.66 -14.27
CA GLY A 83 4.08 4.21 -14.04
C GLY A 83 2.96 3.18 -14.22
N ASP A 84 3.28 1.90 -14.38
CA ASP A 84 2.30 0.82 -14.44
C ASP A 84 1.73 0.51 -13.05
N ASN A 85 0.48 0.03 -13.00
CA ASN A 85 -0.25 -0.22 -11.75
C ASN A 85 -1.10 -1.49 -11.86
N ALA A 86 -1.09 -2.31 -10.81
CA ALA A 86 -1.99 -3.45 -10.69
C ALA A 86 -2.54 -3.63 -9.28
N ILE A 87 -3.75 -4.18 -9.19
CA ILE A 87 -4.48 -4.46 -7.95
C ILE A 87 -4.95 -5.91 -8.00
N PHE A 88 -4.71 -6.64 -6.91
CA PHE A 88 -5.02 -8.06 -6.76
C PHE A 88 -6.00 -8.23 -5.61
N GLU A 89 -7.24 -8.62 -5.93
CA GLU A 89 -8.31 -8.83 -4.96
C GLU A 89 -8.75 -10.30 -5.00
N TYR A 90 -9.03 -10.89 -3.83
CA TYR A 90 -9.65 -12.21 -3.78
C TYR A 90 -11.14 -12.05 -3.49
N ILE A 91 -11.97 -12.12 -4.53
CA ILE A 91 -13.42 -11.93 -4.44
C ILE A 91 -14.09 -13.29 -4.65
N GLU A 92 -14.91 -13.70 -3.69
CA GLU A 92 -15.60 -15.00 -3.71
C GLU A 92 -14.67 -16.21 -3.92
N GLY A 93 -13.44 -16.14 -3.38
CA GLY A 93 -12.45 -17.22 -3.50
C GLY A 93 -11.68 -17.23 -4.82
N LYS A 94 -11.82 -16.20 -5.67
CA LYS A 94 -11.12 -16.10 -6.96
C LYS A 94 -10.22 -14.88 -6.99
N LEU A 95 -9.06 -15.02 -7.61
CA LEU A 95 -8.18 -13.88 -7.89
C LEU A 95 -8.80 -13.02 -9.00
N VAL A 96 -8.98 -11.74 -8.70
CA VAL A 96 -9.35 -10.69 -9.65
C VAL A 96 -8.17 -9.73 -9.76
N ILE A 97 -7.65 -9.56 -10.98
CA ILE A 97 -6.52 -8.68 -11.27
C ILE A 97 -7.02 -7.50 -12.11
N HIS A 98 -6.85 -6.30 -11.58
CA HIS A 98 -7.03 -5.06 -12.33
C HIS A 98 -5.64 -4.51 -12.69
N HIS A 99 -5.29 -4.47 -13.97
CA HIS A 99 -3.97 -4.04 -14.43
C HIS A 99 -4.11 -2.96 -15.50
N ASN A 100 -3.73 -1.73 -15.14
CA ASN A 100 -3.72 -0.59 -16.07
C ASN A 100 -2.92 0.57 -15.46
N PRO A 101 -2.06 1.26 -16.24
CA PRO A 101 -1.36 2.46 -15.78
C PRO A 101 -2.29 3.58 -15.27
N SER A 102 -3.54 3.65 -15.71
CA SER A 102 -4.51 4.64 -15.23
C SER A 102 -5.07 4.36 -13.83
N TYR A 103 -4.81 3.18 -13.25
CA TYR A 103 -5.29 2.78 -11.92
C TYR A 103 -4.40 3.37 -10.80
N VAL A 104 -4.37 4.70 -10.71
CA VAL A 104 -3.46 5.47 -9.87
C VAL A 104 -3.96 5.72 -8.43
N VAL A 105 -5.20 5.33 -8.11
CA VAL A 105 -5.80 5.48 -6.77
C VAL A 105 -6.43 4.16 -6.37
N LEU A 106 -6.25 3.78 -5.10
CA LEU A 106 -6.94 2.67 -4.46
C LEU A 106 -7.29 3.03 -3.01
N THR A 107 -8.47 2.61 -2.56
CA THR A 107 -8.84 2.61 -1.14
C THR A 107 -9.20 1.19 -0.67
N ASN A 108 -9.42 1.01 0.63
CA ASN A 108 -9.65 -0.29 1.24
C ASN A 108 -10.99 -0.94 0.86
N ASP A 109 -12.04 -0.17 0.61
CA ASP A 109 -13.36 -0.70 0.30
C ASP A 109 -14.08 0.31 -0.61
N PRO A 110 -15.11 -0.10 -1.38
CA PRO A 110 -15.52 -1.47 -1.74
C PRO A 110 -14.50 -2.17 -2.67
N PRO A 111 -14.77 -3.37 -3.24
CA PRO A 111 -13.97 -3.94 -4.33
C PRO A 111 -13.70 -2.95 -5.46
N TYR A 112 -12.56 -3.07 -6.12
CA TYR A 112 -12.03 -2.00 -6.97
C TYR A 112 -12.93 -1.62 -8.14
N GLU A 113 -13.62 -2.58 -8.76
CA GLU A 113 -14.60 -2.31 -9.82
C GLU A 113 -15.71 -1.35 -9.37
N GLN A 114 -16.14 -1.45 -8.12
CA GLN A 114 -17.13 -0.54 -7.55
C GLN A 114 -16.51 0.84 -7.25
N GLN A 115 -15.24 0.89 -6.84
CA GLN A 115 -14.52 2.17 -6.70
C GLN A 115 -14.43 2.92 -8.04
N LEU A 116 -14.17 2.21 -9.14
CA LEU A 116 -14.18 2.78 -10.50
C LEU A 116 -15.57 3.33 -10.87
N ALA A 117 -16.65 2.60 -10.55
CA ALA A 117 -18.01 3.07 -10.77
C ALA A 117 -18.32 4.35 -9.98
N ILE A 118 -17.83 4.45 -8.74
CA ILE A 118 -17.93 5.66 -7.91
C ILE A 118 -17.19 6.82 -8.58
N ALA A 119 -15.93 6.65 -9.00
CA ALA A 119 -15.20 7.71 -9.71
C ALA A 119 -15.96 8.20 -10.94
N LYS A 120 -16.49 7.30 -11.75
CA LYS A 120 -17.25 7.64 -12.96
C LYS A 120 -18.48 8.50 -12.68
N TYR A 121 -19.17 8.27 -11.56
CA TYR A 121 -20.27 9.15 -11.14
C TYR A 121 -19.75 10.58 -10.86
N TRP A 122 -18.65 10.67 -10.12
CA TRP A 122 -18.06 11.95 -9.69
C TRP A 122 -17.38 12.74 -10.81
N GLU A 123 -16.99 12.11 -11.92
CA GLU A 123 -16.49 12.80 -13.13
C GLU A 123 -17.50 13.82 -13.68
N ASN A 124 -18.80 13.60 -13.50
CA ASN A 124 -19.85 14.51 -13.97
C ASN A 124 -20.10 15.70 -13.02
N ILE A 125 -19.49 15.70 -11.84
CA ILE A 125 -19.60 16.78 -10.87
C ILE A 125 -18.30 17.57 -10.93
N PRO A 126 -18.32 18.87 -11.26
CA PRO A 126 -17.08 19.65 -11.29
C PRO A 126 -16.44 19.64 -9.90
N GLY A 127 -15.32 18.95 -9.72
CA GLY A 127 -14.67 18.78 -8.42
C GLY A 127 -14.18 20.10 -7.79
N LYS A 128 -14.09 21.18 -8.59
CA LYS A 128 -13.87 22.55 -8.09
C LYS A 128 -15.09 23.13 -7.37
N ASN A 129 -16.29 22.63 -7.66
CA ASN A 129 -17.53 23.08 -7.06
C ASN A 129 -17.85 22.27 -5.81
N PHE A 130 -17.69 20.94 -5.86
CA PHE A 130 -17.99 20.07 -4.74
C PHE A 130 -17.17 18.78 -4.78
N LEU A 131 -16.68 18.37 -3.62
CA LEU A 131 -16.11 17.04 -3.38
C LEU A 131 -16.70 16.50 -2.07
N PRO A 132 -16.90 15.18 -1.98
CA PRO A 132 -17.40 14.58 -0.75
C PRO A 132 -16.30 14.64 0.32
N GLY A 133 -16.65 15.19 1.50
CA GLY A 133 -15.70 15.59 2.54
C GLY A 133 -15.58 14.63 3.73
N SER A 134 -16.30 13.50 3.73
CA SER A 134 -16.23 12.56 4.85
C SER A 134 -14.95 11.70 4.79
N VAL A 135 -14.80 10.82 5.77
CA VAL A 135 -13.63 9.94 5.91
C VAL A 135 -13.88 8.53 5.35
N THR A 136 -15.04 8.29 4.75
CA THR A 136 -15.35 7.00 4.12
C THR A 136 -14.32 6.67 3.03
N PRO A 137 -14.07 5.38 2.76
CA PRO A 137 -13.22 4.97 1.65
C PRO A 137 -13.64 5.58 0.31
N ALA A 138 -14.93 5.57 -0.02
CA ALA A 138 -15.47 6.17 -1.25
C ALA A 138 -15.14 7.68 -1.36
N ASP A 139 -15.37 8.45 -0.30
CA ASP A 139 -15.09 9.90 -0.34
C ASP A 139 -13.60 10.18 -0.48
N ARG A 140 -12.75 9.39 0.20
CA ARG A 140 -11.29 9.48 0.07
C ARG A 140 -10.84 9.12 -1.34
N PHE A 141 -11.42 8.09 -1.96
CA PHE A 141 -11.13 7.70 -3.33
C PHE A 141 -11.41 8.86 -4.29
N VAL A 142 -12.60 9.46 -4.20
CA VAL A 142 -13.00 10.60 -5.03
C VAL A 142 -12.07 11.79 -4.86
N ARG A 143 -11.74 12.18 -3.62
CA ARG A 143 -10.81 13.29 -3.36
C ARG A 143 -9.40 12.99 -3.89
N ALA A 144 -8.87 11.80 -3.65
CA ALA A 144 -7.56 11.41 -4.16
C ALA A 144 -7.53 11.46 -5.68
N SER A 145 -8.52 10.84 -6.35
CA SER A 145 -8.62 10.80 -7.82
C SER A 145 -8.73 12.19 -8.42
N PHE A 146 -9.48 13.11 -7.79
CA PHE A 146 -9.54 14.49 -8.24
C PHE A 146 -8.21 15.23 -8.05
N PHE A 147 -7.65 15.21 -6.84
CA PHE A 147 -6.48 16.03 -6.52
C PHE A 147 -5.20 15.52 -7.19
N ILE A 148 -4.99 14.21 -7.34
CA ILE A 148 -3.78 13.68 -7.97
C ILE A 148 -3.65 14.10 -9.44
N ASN A 149 -4.78 14.28 -10.13
CA ASN A 149 -4.85 14.79 -11.49
C ASN A 149 -4.85 16.33 -11.57
N SER A 150 -5.05 17.02 -10.44
CA SER A 150 -5.15 18.48 -10.37
C SER A 150 -3.88 19.18 -9.88
N ILE A 151 -2.99 18.47 -9.18
CA ILE A 151 -1.69 18.99 -8.77
C ILE A 151 -0.75 19.13 -9.99
N PRO A 152 0.30 19.98 -9.90
CA PRO A 152 1.27 20.14 -10.99
C PRO A 152 1.85 18.81 -11.46
N GLN A 153 1.77 18.53 -12.76
CA GLN A 153 2.44 17.41 -13.41
C GLN A 153 3.86 17.86 -13.77
N THR A 154 4.86 17.40 -13.02
CA THR A 154 6.24 17.90 -13.10
C THR A 154 7.25 16.81 -12.84
N ASP A 155 8.44 16.94 -13.42
CA ASP A 155 9.61 16.12 -13.18
C ASP A 155 10.54 16.68 -12.07
N ASP A 156 10.21 17.84 -11.50
CA ASP A 156 10.88 18.35 -10.29
C ASP A 156 10.46 17.50 -9.08
N THR A 157 11.38 16.66 -8.61
CA THR A 157 11.17 15.77 -7.46
C THR A 157 10.65 16.51 -6.23
N ARG A 158 11.16 17.71 -5.93
CA ARG A 158 10.75 18.45 -4.72
C ARG A 158 9.29 18.88 -4.83
N ILE A 159 8.87 19.37 -5.99
CA ILE A 159 7.49 19.79 -6.23
C ILE A 159 6.57 18.56 -6.27
N ALA A 160 6.96 17.49 -6.96
CA ALA A 160 6.19 16.26 -7.08
C ALA A 160 5.94 15.60 -5.71
N VAL A 161 7.00 15.41 -4.91
CA VAL A 161 6.89 14.83 -3.56
C VAL A 161 6.01 15.69 -2.66
N ALA A 162 6.15 17.02 -2.69
CA ALA A 162 5.29 17.92 -1.93
C ALA A 162 3.81 17.82 -2.35
N GLY A 163 3.55 17.74 -3.66
CA GLY A 163 2.22 17.53 -4.23
C GLY A 163 1.59 16.24 -3.72
N VAL A 164 2.28 15.11 -3.86
CA VAL A 164 1.79 13.80 -3.40
C VAL A 164 1.54 13.78 -1.89
N PHE A 165 2.48 14.32 -1.08
CA PHE A 165 2.28 14.45 0.37
C PHE A 165 1.03 15.28 0.71
N SER A 166 0.75 16.34 -0.04
CA SER A 166 -0.45 17.15 0.19
C SER A 166 -1.74 16.36 -0.06
N VAL A 167 -1.78 15.53 -1.12
CA VAL A 167 -2.93 14.68 -1.44
C VAL A 167 -3.15 13.60 -0.40
N ILE A 168 -2.10 12.84 -0.03
CA ILE A 168 -2.22 11.76 0.95
C ILE A 168 -2.58 12.28 2.36
N ARG A 169 -2.16 13.50 2.71
CA ARG A 169 -2.62 14.20 3.93
C ARG A 169 -4.08 14.60 3.84
N ASN A 170 -4.56 15.11 2.69
CA ASN A 170 -5.96 15.45 2.47
C ASN A 170 -6.92 14.25 2.64
N VAL A 171 -6.48 13.06 2.22
CA VAL A 171 -7.27 11.83 2.36
C VAL A 171 -6.95 11.04 3.63
N SER A 172 -6.16 11.58 4.54
CA SER A 172 -5.94 10.95 5.85
C SER A 172 -7.15 11.13 6.77
N VAL A 173 -7.37 10.17 7.65
CA VAL A 173 -8.37 10.26 8.72
C VAL A 173 -7.73 10.91 9.93
N PRO A 174 -8.30 11.99 10.50
CA PRO A 174 -7.70 12.71 11.63
C PRO A 174 -7.38 11.82 12.83
N TYR A 175 -6.33 12.19 13.58
CA TYR A 175 -5.89 11.44 14.76
C TYR A 175 -6.99 11.37 15.83
N GLY A 176 -7.36 10.17 16.26
CA GLY A 176 -8.38 9.97 17.30
C GLY A 176 -9.83 10.08 16.84
N PHE A 177 -10.08 10.33 15.56
CA PHE A 177 -11.42 10.39 15.00
C PHE A 177 -12.10 9.01 15.01
N LYS A 178 -13.36 8.96 15.46
CA LYS A 178 -14.20 7.75 15.51
C LYS A 178 -15.60 8.13 15.05
N ILE A 179 -16.26 7.25 14.31
CA ILE A 179 -17.68 7.37 13.97
C ILE A 179 -18.42 6.18 14.59
N GLU A 180 -19.50 6.47 15.32
CA GLU A 180 -20.41 5.46 15.83
C GLU A 180 -21.03 4.64 14.69
N GLY A 181 -21.07 3.31 14.83
CA GLY A 181 -21.55 2.41 13.77
C GLY A 181 -20.53 2.06 12.68
N PHE A 182 -19.34 2.68 12.65
CA PHE A 182 -18.27 2.37 11.70
C PHE A 182 -16.99 1.89 12.40
N PRO A 183 -16.99 0.69 13.01
CA PRO A 183 -15.85 0.19 13.80
C PRO A 183 -14.58 -0.03 12.96
N ASN A 184 -14.72 -0.19 11.64
CA ASN A 184 -13.60 -0.37 10.72
C ASN A 184 -12.95 0.95 10.30
N LEU A 185 -13.58 2.09 10.61
CA LEU A 185 -12.99 3.39 10.34
C LEU A 185 -11.86 3.64 11.35
N SER A 186 -10.63 3.59 10.86
CA SER A 186 -9.43 3.78 11.67
C SER A 186 -8.78 5.13 11.41
N THR A 187 -8.11 5.62 12.43
CA THR A 187 -7.32 6.84 12.37
C THR A 187 -6.01 6.63 11.61
N THR A 188 -5.56 7.61 10.82
CA THR A 188 -4.28 7.51 10.12
C THR A 188 -3.12 7.58 11.13
N ARG A 189 -2.25 6.56 11.10
CA ARG A 189 -1.09 6.45 12.00
C ARG A 189 0.21 6.94 11.38
N TRP A 190 0.36 6.76 10.07
CA TRP A 190 1.54 7.12 9.31
C TRP A 190 1.19 7.21 7.83
N ARG A 191 2.10 7.77 7.04
CA ARG A 191 2.03 7.88 5.59
C ARG A 191 3.39 7.58 5.00
N CYS A 192 3.39 7.03 3.78
CA CYS A 192 4.58 6.81 2.98
C CYS A 192 4.42 7.51 1.64
N VAL A 193 5.52 7.98 1.07
CA VAL A 193 5.60 8.40 -0.33
C VAL A 193 6.82 7.73 -0.94
N ALA A 194 6.63 7.13 -2.11
CA ALA A 194 7.63 6.36 -2.80
C ALA A 194 8.02 7.09 -4.09
N ASP A 195 9.20 7.70 -4.12
CA ASP A 195 9.78 8.17 -5.38
C ASP A 195 10.43 6.97 -6.09
N GLN A 196 9.67 6.38 -6.99
CA GLN A 196 10.05 5.16 -7.72
C GLN A 196 11.16 5.43 -8.76
N LYS A 197 11.28 6.67 -9.23
CA LYS A 197 12.30 7.08 -10.21
C LYS A 197 13.65 7.29 -9.53
N GLU A 198 13.66 7.99 -8.40
CA GLU A 198 14.88 8.29 -7.66
C GLU A 198 15.23 7.23 -6.59
N LEU A 199 14.37 6.22 -6.40
CA LEU A 199 14.50 5.17 -5.39
C LEU A 199 14.59 5.74 -3.97
N VAL A 200 13.71 6.68 -3.64
CA VAL A 200 13.63 7.30 -2.31
C VAL A 200 12.31 6.95 -1.64
N TYR A 201 12.36 6.38 -0.45
CA TYR A 201 11.18 6.02 0.33
C TYR A 201 11.01 6.96 1.53
N TYR A 202 10.04 7.86 1.43
CA TYR A 202 9.68 8.82 2.46
C TYR A 202 8.66 8.23 3.43
N PHE A 203 8.77 8.59 4.70
CA PHE A 203 7.90 8.13 5.77
C PHE A 203 7.62 9.25 6.78
N GLU A 204 6.38 9.39 7.21
CA GLU A 204 6.01 10.24 8.34
C GLU A 204 4.99 9.55 9.24
N THR A 205 5.11 9.74 10.56
CA THR A 205 4.08 9.31 11.51
C THR A 205 3.13 10.47 11.79
N ALA A 206 1.88 10.16 12.14
CA ALA A 206 0.92 11.17 12.57
C ALA A 206 1.22 11.78 13.96
N LEU A 207 2.11 11.15 14.74
CA LEU A 207 2.43 11.56 16.11
C LEU A 207 3.77 12.30 16.24
N THR A 208 4.57 12.33 15.18
CA THR A 208 5.86 13.04 15.15
C THR A 208 5.80 14.16 14.13
N PRO A 209 6.16 15.41 14.48
CA PRO A 209 6.04 16.56 13.57
C PRO A 209 7.22 16.62 12.57
N ASN A 210 7.57 15.50 11.94
CA ASN A 210 8.63 15.45 10.94
C ASN A 210 8.48 14.30 9.95
N THR A 211 9.09 14.48 8.78
CA THR A 211 9.23 13.47 7.74
C THR A 211 10.71 13.07 7.63
N PHE A 212 10.97 11.79 7.42
CA PHE A 212 12.30 11.28 7.09
C PHE A 212 12.20 10.39 5.85
N TRP A 213 13.34 10.03 5.27
CA TRP A 213 13.38 9.18 4.09
C TRP A 213 14.60 8.28 4.05
N VAL A 214 14.50 7.21 3.28
CA VAL A 214 15.59 6.29 2.99
C VAL A 214 15.90 6.41 1.51
N ASP A 215 17.12 6.80 1.18
CA ASP A 215 17.64 6.70 -0.19
C ASP A 215 18.14 5.27 -0.40
N LEU A 216 17.42 4.47 -1.19
CA LEU A 216 17.75 3.07 -1.42
C LEU A 216 19.09 2.94 -2.16
N LYS A 217 19.55 3.97 -2.89
CA LYS A 217 20.86 3.99 -3.54
C LYS A 217 22.02 4.01 -2.54
N LYS A 218 21.75 4.32 -1.26
CA LYS A 218 22.72 4.28 -0.16
C LYS A 218 22.68 2.99 0.66
N ILE A 219 21.79 2.07 0.33
CA ILE A 219 21.67 0.77 1.00
C ILE A 219 22.43 -0.28 0.19
N ASP A 220 23.24 -1.09 0.89
CA ASP A 220 23.86 -2.28 0.32
C ASP A 220 22.86 -3.45 0.40
N PHE A 221 22.35 -3.88 -0.76
CA PHE A 221 21.45 -5.03 -0.90
C PHE A 221 22.18 -6.33 -1.28
N SER A 222 23.52 -6.36 -1.27
CA SER A 222 24.26 -7.58 -1.54
C SER A 222 23.94 -8.66 -0.50
N GLU A 223 24.03 -9.94 -0.90
CA GLU A 223 23.73 -11.09 -0.04
C GLU A 223 24.50 -11.09 1.31
N LYS A 224 25.65 -10.41 1.34
CA LYS A 224 26.53 -10.31 2.52
C LYS A 224 26.19 -9.15 3.46
N ALA A 225 25.34 -8.21 3.04
CA ALA A 225 25.02 -7.01 3.82
C ALA A 225 24.27 -7.31 5.13
N GLY A 226 23.50 -8.41 5.12
CA GLY A 226 22.68 -8.87 6.23
C GLY A 226 21.47 -7.97 6.52
N VAL A 227 20.56 -8.46 7.37
CA VAL A 227 19.33 -7.74 7.70
C VAL A 227 19.60 -6.54 8.61
N ARG A 228 18.94 -5.42 8.31
CA ARG A 228 18.94 -4.22 9.14
C ARG A 228 17.53 -3.74 9.45
N LYS A 229 17.38 -3.02 10.56
CA LYS A 229 16.14 -2.45 11.06
C LYS A 229 16.34 -0.98 11.41
N LEU A 230 15.41 -0.13 11.00
CA LEU A 230 15.21 1.20 11.58
C LEU A 230 14.11 1.08 12.64
N ASP A 231 14.43 1.34 13.90
CA ASP A 231 13.46 1.19 14.98
C ASP A 231 12.62 2.46 15.14
N LEU A 232 11.30 2.33 14.99
CA LEU A 232 10.33 3.42 15.18
C LEU A 232 9.55 3.28 16.50
N SER A 233 9.90 2.29 17.33
CA SER A 233 9.23 2.04 18.61
C SER A 233 9.36 3.23 19.57
N GLY A 234 8.42 3.35 20.52
CA GLY A 234 8.47 4.39 21.55
C GLY A 234 8.41 5.83 21.02
N ASN A 235 7.77 6.06 19.87
CA ASN A 235 7.71 7.37 19.19
C ASN A 235 9.10 7.95 18.86
N LYS A 236 10.08 7.09 18.55
CA LYS A 236 11.40 7.56 18.12
C LYS A 236 11.27 8.41 16.86
N THR A 237 11.80 9.64 16.93
CA THR A 237 11.71 10.63 15.84
C THR A 237 12.99 10.64 15.03
N TYR A 238 12.84 10.75 13.71
CA TYR A 238 13.94 10.94 12.77
C TYR A 238 13.66 12.15 11.87
N ALA A 239 14.69 12.60 11.15
CA ALA A 239 14.64 13.75 10.27
C ALA A 239 15.59 13.54 9.09
N GLY A 240 15.19 13.95 7.89
CA GLY A 240 16.11 13.90 6.76
C GLY A 240 16.31 12.50 6.19
N GLU A 241 17.50 12.27 5.62
CA GLU A 241 17.89 10.97 5.07
C GLU A 241 18.50 10.09 6.17
N VAL A 242 17.99 8.87 6.36
CA VAL A 242 18.26 8.04 7.55
C VAL A 242 18.81 6.64 7.27
N SER A 243 19.24 6.33 6.05
CA SER A 243 19.82 5.02 5.68
C SER A 243 20.94 4.57 6.63
N ALA A 244 21.79 5.50 7.09
CA ALA A 244 22.88 5.22 8.03
C ALA A 244 22.40 4.91 9.48
N GLU A 245 21.14 5.17 9.80
CA GLU A 245 20.56 4.92 11.13
C GLU A 245 20.04 3.49 11.32
N PHE A 246 19.96 2.72 10.23
CA PHE A 246 19.62 1.30 10.30
C PHE A 246 20.67 0.53 11.11
N ARG A 247 20.20 -0.40 11.95
CA ARG A 247 21.05 -1.26 12.80
C ARG A 247 20.85 -2.71 12.44
N LYS A 248 21.90 -3.53 12.55
CA LYS A 248 21.81 -4.98 12.32
C LYS A 248 20.70 -5.58 13.17
N SER A 249 19.91 -6.46 12.58
CA SER A 249 18.80 -7.12 13.27
C SER A 249 18.60 -8.53 12.73
N LYS A 250 17.80 -9.33 13.44
CA LYS A 250 17.31 -10.58 12.91
C LYS A 250 16.21 -10.29 11.86
N PRO A 251 16.04 -11.14 10.84
CA PRO A 251 14.88 -11.08 9.96
C PRO A 251 13.57 -11.07 10.76
N LEU A 252 12.58 -10.33 10.27
CA LEU A 252 11.22 -10.42 10.78
C LEU A 252 10.71 -11.85 10.56
N GLN A 253 10.13 -12.46 11.60
CA GLN A 253 9.40 -13.72 11.44
C GLN A 253 7.96 -13.40 11.05
N PHE A 254 7.58 -13.80 9.85
CA PHE A 254 6.23 -13.66 9.36
C PHE A 254 5.28 -14.62 10.09
N LEU A 255 4.07 -14.15 10.38
CA LEU A 255 3.02 -15.00 10.94
C LEU A 255 2.45 -15.92 9.85
N GLY A 256 2.17 -17.17 10.18
CA GLY A 256 1.60 -18.19 9.30
C GLY A 256 1.06 -19.37 10.10
N LEU A 257 0.57 -20.40 9.40
CA LEU A 257 0.05 -21.66 9.96
C LEU A 257 1.14 -22.72 10.20
#